data_AF-A0A0R2XJ38-F1
#
_entry.id   AF-A0A0R2XJ38-F1
#
_cell.length_a   1.000
_cell.length_b   1.000
_cell.length_c   1.000
_cell.angle_alpha   90.00
_cell.angle_beta   90.00
_cell.angle_gamma   90.00
#
_symmetry.space_group_name_H-M   'P 1'
#
loop_
_entity.id
_entity.type
_entity.pdbx_description
1 polymer ?
#
loop_
_entity_poly.entity_id
_entity_poly.type
_entity_poly.pdbx_seq_one_letter_code
_entity_poly.pdbx_strand_id
1 'polypeptide(L)'
;MNFLRFTLSLLLWPGLAATIIYLGKLLRSVTHHSGFPWAEGVAMGGGFLVACIAFFSLPRPSGIYVLGHELTHALAVWCSGGKVHSLQAGSKGGKVLSDRISPWISLAPYVFPFYPMLAAILWLAGSRVWPEIQNLSTPLLGLWGIIWGYHYSFTLGLIPTRQPDFLIYGRIFSITLILLGNAFLIGTLIWLAFRPSTWGQALLNLGSEWVWVYSSIMHWLSGLLLRYLPHSA
;
A
#
# COMPACT_ATOMS: atom_id res chain seq x y z
N MET A 1 16.46 0.31 -16.70
CA MET A 1 15.04 0.68 -16.87
C MET A 1 14.89 1.28 -18.24
N ASN A 2 13.89 0.87 -19.03
CA ASN A 2 13.70 1.45 -20.37
C ASN A 2 12.97 2.80 -20.28
N PHE A 3 13.09 3.61 -21.35
CA PHE A 3 12.52 4.96 -21.42
C PHE A 3 11.00 4.98 -21.20
N LEU A 4 10.28 3.96 -21.69
CA LEU A 4 8.84 3.84 -21.52
C LEU A 4 8.44 3.77 -20.04
N ARG A 5 9.04 2.85 -19.25
CA ARG A 5 8.71 2.71 -17.82
C ARG A 5 9.08 3.95 -17.02
N PHE A 6 10.17 4.62 -17.39
CA PHE A 6 10.54 5.89 -16.78
C PHE A 6 9.47 6.96 -17.02
N THR A 7 9.06 7.15 -18.27
CA THR A 7 8.03 8.12 -18.66
C THR A 7 6.70 7.83 -17.99
N LEU A 8 6.26 6.56 -17.98
CA LEU A 8 5.06 6.13 -17.26
C LEU A 8 5.13 6.45 -15.76
N SER A 9 6.31 6.28 -15.15
CA SER A 9 6.50 6.65 -13.74
C SER A 9 6.26 8.14 -13.54
N LEU A 10 6.90 9.00 -14.35
CA LEU A 10 6.74 10.45 -14.24
C LEU A 10 5.28 10.89 -14.45
N LEU A 11 4.58 10.27 -15.41
CA LEU A 11 3.16 10.53 -15.65
C LEU A 11 2.29 10.10 -14.47
N LEU A 12 2.66 9.06 -13.73
CA LEU A 12 1.89 8.57 -12.56
C LEU A 12 2.11 9.40 -11.29
N TRP A 13 3.19 10.17 -11.18
CA TRP A 13 3.50 10.95 -9.97
C TRP A 13 2.43 11.99 -9.61
N PRO A 14 1.88 12.77 -10.56
CA PRO A 14 0.71 13.61 -10.30
C PRO A 14 -0.49 12.81 -9.78
N GLY A 15 -0.75 11.63 -10.33
CA GLY A 15 -1.80 10.73 -9.85
C GLY A 15 -1.55 10.24 -8.42
N LEU A 16 -0.31 9.88 -8.10
CA LEU A 16 0.09 9.55 -6.72
C LEU A 16 -0.15 10.72 -5.77
N ALA A 17 0.27 11.94 -6.15
CA ALA A 17 0.04 13.14 -5.35
C ALA A 17 -1.47 13.37 -5.12
N ALA A 18 -2.29 13.26 -6.17
CA ALA A 18 -3.74 13.35 -6.07
C ALA A 18 -4.33 12.31 -5.11
N THR A 19 -3.89 11.06 -5.18
CA THR A 19 -4.32 9.99 -4.27
C THR A 19 -3.92 10.29 -2.82
N ILE A 20 -2.73 10.82 -2.56
CA ILE A 20 -2.29 11.21 -1.21
C ILE A 20 -3.10 12.39 -0.68
N ILE A 21 -3.39 13.40 -1.51
CA ILE A 21 -4.25 14.53 -1.14
C ILE A 21 -5.65 14.02 -0.78
N TYR A 22 -6.23 13.16 -1.63
CA TYR A 22 -7.53 12.53 -1.35
C TYR A 22 -7.50 11.73 -0.06
N LEU A 23 -6.44 10.95 0.19
CA LEU A 23 -6.28 10.18 1.42
C LEU A 23 -6.27 11.08 2.66
N GLY A 24 -5.61 12.24 2.59
CA GLY A 24 -5.64 13.25 3.65
C GLY A 24 -7.05 13.82 3.88
N LYS A 25 -7.78 14.12 2.80
CA LYS A 25 -9.19 14.56 2.88
C LYS A 25 -10.09 13.48 3.49
N LEU A 26 -9.93 12.23 3.07
CA LEU A 26 -10.67 11.08 3.59
C LEU A 26 -10.39 10.88 5.09
N LEU A 27 -9.11 10.87 5.48
CA LEU A 27 -8.71 10.72 6.88
C LEU A 27 -9.31 11.84 7.74
N ARG A 28 -9.21 13.10 7.28
CA ARG A 28 -9.82 14.25 7.97
C ARG A 28 -11.33 14.11 8.12
N SER A 29 -12.02 13.65 7.07
CA SER A 29 -13.48 13.48 7.11
C SER A 29 -13.91 12.48 8.18
N VAL A 30 -13.10 11.45 8.39
CA VAL A 30 -13.36 10.36 9.33
C VAL A 30 -12.98 10.77 10.76
N THR A 31 -11.83 11.40 10.97
CA THR A 31 -11.34 11.74 12.32
C THR A 31 -12.07 12.91 12.98
N HIS A 32 -12.65 13.82 12.19
CA HIS A 32 -13.49 14.90 12.71
C HIS A 32 -14.92 14.48 13.05
N HIS A 33 -15.32 13.25 12.70
CA HIS A 33 -16.61 12.72 13.10
C HIS A 33 -16.60 12.40 14.60
N SER A 34 -17.64 12.81 15.34
CA SER A 34 -17.69 12.67 16.82
C SER A 34 -17.60 11.22 17.32
N GLY A 35 -17.99 10.26 16.49
CA GLY A 35 -17.90 8.82 16.77
C GLY A 35 -16.57 8.16 16.41
N PHE A 36 -15.50 8.92 16.12
CA PHE A 36 -14.21 8.32 15.77
C PHE A 36 -13.61 7.58 16.99
N PRO A 37 -13.22 6.30 16.85
CA PRO A 37 -12.72 5.46 17.94
C PRO A 37 -11.24 5.77 18.23
N TRP A 38 -10.99 6.86 18.96
CA TRP A 38 -9.64 7.34 19.24
C TRP A 38 -8.78 6.35 20.02
N ALA A 39 -9.36 5.61 20.97
CA ALA A 39 -8.61 4.63 21.77
C ALA A 39 -8.04 3.52 20.88
N GLU A 40 -8.86 2.96 20.00
CA GLU A 40 -8.48 1.99 18.98
C GLU A 40 -7.45 2.55 18.00
N GLY A 41 -7.66 3.79 17.53
CA GLY A 41 -6.71 4.46 16.62
C GLY A 41 -5.33 4.65 17.26
N VAL A 42 -5.29 5.07 18.53
CA VAL A 42 -4.06 5.20 19.31
C VAL A 42 -3.42 3.83 19.55
N ALA A 43 -4.19 2.80 19.89
CA ALA A 43 -3.67 1.45 20.08
C ALA A 43 -3.01 0.92 18.81
N MET A 44 -3.69 1.03 17.66
CA MET A 44 -3.13 0.64 16.36
C MET A 44 -1.86 1.41 16.00
N GLY A 45 -1.86 2.74 16.18
CA GLY A 45 -0.68 3.58 15.93
C GLY A 45 0.48 3.23 16.88
N GLY A 46 0.20 3.02 18.16
CA GLY A 46 1.19 2.62 19.15
C GLY A 46 1.81 1.26 18.82
N GLY A 47 1.00 0.27 18.45
CA GLY A 47 1.49 -1.04 18.02
C GLY A 47 2.38 -0.95 16.77
N PHE A 48 1.98 -0.14 15.80
CA PHE A 48 2.80 0.12 14.60
C PHE A 48 4.18 0.68 14.98
N LEU A 49 4.21 1.71 15.82
CA LEU A 49 5.46 2.34 16.28
C LEU A 49 6.34 1.35 17.05
N VAL A 50 5.76 0.52 17.91
CA VAL A 50 6.47 -0.53 18.65
C VAL A 50 7.16 -1.49 17.68
N ALA A 51 6.49 -1.92 16.61
CA ALA A 51 7.10 -2.80 15.62
C ALA A 51 8.23 -2.12 14.83
N CYS A 52 8.07 -0.83 14.49
CA CYS A 52 9.14 -0.06 13.86
C CYS A 52 10.38 0.05 14.76
N ILE A 53 10.20 0.39 16.04
CA ILE A 53 11.30 0.44 17.02
C ILE A 53 11.96 -0.94 17.13
N ALA A 54 11.19 -2.00 17.30
CA ALA A 54 11.70 -3.36 17.39
C ALA A 54 12.51 -3.78 16.14
N PHE A 55 12.10 -3.37 14.94
CA PHE A 55 12.82 -3.67 13.70
C PHE A 55 14.24 -3.09 13.65
N PHE A 56 14.45 -1.92 14.28
CA PHE A 56 15.75 -1.28 14.37
C PHE A 56 16.56 -1.71 15.61
N SER A 57 15.89 -2.16 16.68
CA SER A 57 16.55 -2.46 17.96
C SER A 57 16.78 -3.95 18.24
N LEU A 58 16.04 -4.87 17.58
CA LEU A 58 16.07 -6.31 17.88
C LEU A 58 16.48 -7.16 16.65
N PRO A 59 16.93 -8.42 16.87
CA PRO A 59 17.10 -9.38 15.79
C PRO A 59 15.80 -9.57 15.00
N ARG A 60 15.91 -9.48 13.67
CA ARG A 60 14.76 -9.48 12.78
C ARG A 60 14.32 -10.91 12.50
N PRO A 61 13.06 -11.31 12.81
CA PRO A 61 12.58 -12.64 12.46
C PRO A 61 12.25 -12.67 10.96
N SER A 62 13.26 -12.75 10.10
CA SER A 62 13.12 -12.62 8.64
C SER A 62 12.36 -13.78 7.99
N GLY A 63 12.42 -14.99 8.57
CA GLY A 63 11.81 -16.18 7.96
C GLY A 63 10.30 -16.06 7.78
N ILE A 64 9.59 -15.52 8.77
CA ILE A 64 8.14 -15.35 8.65
C ILE A 64 7.79 -14.25 7.65
N TYR A 65 8.54 -13.14 7.61
CA TYR A 65 8.40 -12.13 6.55
C TYR A 65 8.56 -12.74 5.16
N VAL A 66 9.64 -13.50 4.94
CA VAL A 66 9.93 -14.15 3.65
C VAL A 66 8.81 -15.12 3.27
N LEU A 67 8.27 -15.89 4.22
CA LEU A 67 7.15 -16.78 3.94
C LEU A 67 5.93 -16.01 3.44
N GLY A 68 5.50 -14.96 4.14
CA GLY A 68 4.39 -14.11 3.69
C GLY A 68 4.67 -13.43 2.34
N HIS A 69 5.93 -13.08 2.09
CA HIS A 69 6.40 -12.49 0.83
C HIS A 69 6.20 -13.44 -0.35
N GLU A 70 6.73 -14.66 -0.26
CA GLU A 70 6.60 -15.67 -1.32
C GLU A 70 5.16 -16.17 -1.49
N LEU A 71 4.40 -16.30 -0.40
CA LEU A 71 2.97 -16.62 -0.48
C LEU A 71 2.20 -15.54 -1.27
N THR A 72 2.56 -14.27 -1.09
CA THR A 72 1.91 -13.17 -1.82
C THR A 72 2.24 -13.20 -3.31
N HIS A 73 3.48 -13.55 -3.69
CA HIS A 73 3.80 -13.83 -5.09
C HIS A 73 2.93 -14.95 -5.66
N ALA A 74 2.83 -16.08 -4.95
CA ALA A 74 2.03 -17.22 -5.38
C ALA A 74 0.54 -16.87 -5.54
N LEU A 75 -0.03 -16.12 -4.60
CA LEU A 75 -1.40 -15.60 -4.69
C LEU A 75 -1.57 -14.72 -5.94
N ALA A 76 -0.63 -13.80 -6.18
CA ALA A 76 -0.70 -12.91 -7.35
C ALA A 76 -0.59 -13.68 -8.68
N VAL A 77 0.21 -14.76 -8.73
CA VAL A 77 0.28 -15.68 -9.88
C VAL A 77 -1.08 -16.32 -10.14
N TRP A 78 -1.70 -16.89 -9.12
CA TRP A 78 -3.02 -17.53 -9.25
C TRP A 78 -4.12 -16.53 -9.65
N CYS A 79 -4.15 -15.34 -9.05
CA CYS A 79 -5.07 -14.27 -9.45
C CYS A 79 -4.85 -13.80 -10.91
N SER A 80 -3.66 -14.02 -11.45
CA SER A 80 -3.34 -13.73 -12.86
C SER A 80 -3.60 -14.91 -13.80
N GLY A 81 -4.20 -16.00 -13.31
CA GLY A 81 -4.43 -17.23 -14.08
C GLY A 81 -3.16 -17.98 -14.46
N GLY A 82 -2.07 -17.81 -13.70
CA GLY A 82 -0.83 -18.58 -13.85
C GLY A 82 -0.76 -19.79 -12.92
N LYS A 83 0.32 -20.56 -13.05
CA LYS A 83 0.62 -21.74 -12.22
C LYS A 83 1.90 -21.52 -11.42
N VAL A 84 1.86 -21.91 -10.15
CA VAL A 84 3.02 -21.96 -9.26
C VAL A 84 3.56 -23.39 -9.28
N HIS A 85 4.82 -23.55 -9.69
CA HIS A 85 5.48 -24.85 -9.79
C HIS A 85 6.26 -25.19 -8.52
N SER A 86 6.81 -24.18 -7.83
CA SER A 86 7.54 -24.36 -6.59
C SER A 86 7.50 -23.08 -5.77
N LEU A 87 7.42 -23.22 -4.45
CA LEU A 87 7.54 -22.15 -3.48
C LEU A 87 8.56 -22.58 -2.42
N GLN A 88 9.57 -21.75 -2.20
CA GLN A 88 10.59 -21.94 -1.18
C GLN A 88 10.67 -20.68 -0.34
N ALA A 89 10.64 -20.81 0.98
CA ALA A 89 10.77 -19.69 1.90
C ALA A 89 11.63 -20.10 3.10
N GLY A 90 12.59 -19.25 3.46
CA GLY A 90 13.47 -19.46 4.61
C GLY A 90 14.04 -18.16 5.16
N SER A 91 14.78 -18.24 6.26
CA SER A 91 15.35 -17.07 6.94
C SER A 91 16.38 -16.28 6.12
N LYS A 92 16.97 -16.91 5.08
CA LYS A 92 17.96 -16.30 4.18
C LYS A 92 17.36 -15.76 2.88
N GLY A 93 16.07 -15.99 2.63
CA GLY A 93 15.41 -15.61 1.38
C GLY A 93 14.44 -16.68 0.90
N GLY A 94 13.76 -16.38 -0.20
CA GLY A 94 12.75 -17.23 -0.80
C GLY A 94 12.76 -17.14 -2.32
N LYS A 95 11.94 -17.97 -2.95
CA LYS A 95 11.72 -17.98 -4.39
C LYS A 95 10.39 -18.65 -4.73
N VAL A 96 9.63 -18.03 -5.62
CA VAL A 96 8.51 -18.65 -6.34
C VAL A 96 8.90 -18.92 -7.79
N LEU A 97 8.75 -20.17 -8.23
CA LEU A 97 8.83 -20.56 -9.63
C LEU A 97 7.42 -20.61 -10.21
N SER A 98 7.16 -19.86 -11.28
CA SER A 98 5.87 -19.81 -11.96
C SER A 98 6.01 -19.64 -13.47
N ASP A 99 4.93 -19.90 -14.20
CA ASP A 99 4.83 -19.73 -15.66
C ASP A 99 4.51 -18.29 -16.10
N ARG A 100 4.31 -17.38 -15.14
CA ARG A 100 3.87 -16.01 -15.39
C ARG A 100 4.65 -15.01 -14.56
N ILE A 101 5.06 -13.93 -15.19
CA ILE A 101 5.70 -12.79 -14.53
C ILE A 101 5.06 -11.48 -15.00
N SER A 102 4.86 -10.55 -14.07
CA SER A 102 4.34 -9.22 -14.35
C SER A 102 4.71 -8.25 -13.21
N PRO A 103 4.63 -6.92 -13.42
CA PRO A 103 4.80 -5.96 -12.34
C PRO A 103 3.83 -6.21 -11.18
N TRP A 104 2.60 -6.61 -11.50
CA TRP A 104 1.61 -7.01 -10.49
C TRP A 104 2.13 -8.16 -9.62
N ILE A 105 2.62 -9.24 -10.23
CA ILE A 105 3.12 -10.41 -9.50
C ILE A 105 4.37 -10.06 -8.68
N SER A 106 5.36 -9.42 -9.31
CA SER A 106 6.63 -9.12 -8.64
C SER A 106 6.51 -8.05 -7.56
N LEU A 107 5.55 -7.12 -7.66
CA LEU A 107 5.41 -6.05 -6.68
C LEU A 107 4.32 -6.31 -5.64
N ALA A 108 3.51 -7.37 -5.81
CA ALA A 108 2.43 -7.71 -4.90
C ALA A 108 2.84 -7.78 -3.43
N PRO A 109 3.97 -8.42 -3.03
CA PRO A 109 4.34 -8.52 -1.62
C PRO A 109 4.66 -7.19 -0.93
N TYR A 110 4.92 -6.14 -1.70
CA TYR A 110 5.23 -4.80 -1.18
C TYR A 110 3.98 -3.91 -1.08
N VAL A 111 2.87 -4.36 -1.68
CA VAL A 111 1.57 -3.68 -1.65
C VAL A 111 0.59 -4.43 -0.75
N PHE A 112 0.53 -5.76 -0.88
CA PHE A 112 -0.40 -6.62 -0.16
C PHE A 112 0.24 -7.16 1.13
N PRO A 113 -0.25 -6.73 2.31
CA PRO A 113 0.31 -7.11 3.59
C PRO A 113 -0.33 -8.43 4.04
N PHE A 114 0.29 -9.55 3.64
CA PHE A 114 -0.27 -10.89 3.87
C PHE A 114 -0.75 -11.14 5.30
N TYR A 115 0.13 -10.95 6.30
CA TYR A 115 -0.22 -11.23 7.69
C TYR A 115 -1.24 -10.25 8.28
N PRO A 116 -1.14 -8.92 8.05
CA PRO A 116 -2.22 -8.01 8.44
C PRO A 116 -3.57 -8.39 7.84
N MET A 117 -3.61 -8.78 6.56
CA MET A 117 -4.88 -9.16 5.93
C MET A 117 -5.42 -10.49 6.45
N LEU A 118 -4.55 -11.48 6.65
CA LEU A 118 -4.91 -12.76 7.26
C LEU A 118 -5.46 -12.55 8.68
N ALA A 119 -4.80 -11.71 9.50
CA ALA A 119 -5.26 -11.38 10.85
C ALA A 119 -6.64 -10.71 10.84
N ALA A 120 -6.90 -9.79 9.90
CA ALA A 120 -8.21 -9.17 9.74
C ALA A 120 -9.30 -10.19 9.36
N ILE A 121 -9.02 -11.09 8.42
CA ILE A 121 -9.95 -12.17 8.02
C ILE A 121 -10.24 -13.09 9.20
N LEU A 122 -9.22 -13.52 9.94
CA LEU A 122 -9.36 -14.38 11.11
C LEU A 122 -10.18 -13.70 12.22
N TRP A 123 -9.95 -12.41 12.46
CA TRP A 123 -10.74 -11.66 13.43
C TRP A 123 -12.20 -11.53 13.00
N LEU A 124 -12.46 -11.18 11.74
CA LEU A 124 -13.83 -11.09 11.21
C LEU A 124 -14.56 -12.44 11.29
N ALA A 125 -13.91 -13.54 10.88
CA ALA A 125 -14.47 -14.89 10.99
C ALA A 125 -14.70 -15.30 12.45
N GLY A 126 -13.71 -15.07 13.31
CA GLY A 126 -13.79 -15.36 14.75
C GLY A 126 -14.91 -14.59 15.44
N SER A 127 -15.12 -13.32 15.11
CA SER A 127 -16.20 -12.49 15.67
C SER A 127 -17.62 -12.98 15.33
N ARG A 128 -17.77 -13.81 14.29
CA ARG A 128 -19.05 -14.47 13.95
C ARG A 128 -19.32 -15.70 14.79
N VAL A 129 -18.27 -16.37 15.26
CA VAL A 129 -18.37 -17.58 16.09
C VAL A 129 -18.36 -17.23 17.58
N TRP A 130 -17.56 -16.24 17.97
CA TRP A 130 -17.41 -15.72 19.33
C TRP A 130 -17.58 -14.20 19.32
N PRO A 131 -18.83 -13.71 19.43
CA PRO A 131 -19.14 -12.28 19.42
C PRO A 131 -18.40 -11.49 20.52
N GLU A 132 -18.05 -12.15 21.63
CA GLU A 132 -17.34 -11.55 22.78
C GLU A 132 -15.94 -11.04 22.42
N ILE A 133 -15.33 -11.56 21.35
CA ILE A 133 -14.04 -11.08 20.83
C ILE A 133 -14.12 -9.60 20.43
N GLN A 134 -15.30 -9.09 20.09
CA GLN A 134 -15.49 -7.66 19.79
C GLN A 134 -15.18 -6.74 20.98
N ASN A 135 -15.31 -7.25 22.22
CA ASN A 135 -14.94 -6.51 23.43
C ASN A 135 -13.41 -6.32 23.57
N LEU A 136 -12.62 -7.03 22.77
CA LEU A 136 -11.17 -6.94 22.73
C LEU A 136 -10.67 -6.05 21.57
N SER A 137 -11.53 -5.21 20.97
CA SER A 137 -11.22 -4.36 19.81
C SER A 137 -9.91 -3.58 19.98
N THR A 138 -9.75 -2.88 21.11
CA THR A 138 -8.60 -2.02 21.39
C THR A 138 -7.29 -2.81 21.43
N PRO A 139 -7.11 -3.85 22.29
CA PRO A 139 -5.87 -4.61 22.30
C PRO A 139 -5.61 -5.37 20.99
N LEU A 140 -6.65 -5.89 20.32
CA LEU A 140 -6.51 -6.56 19.02
C LEU A 140 -6.05 -5.59 17.92
N LEU A 141 -6.54 -4.36 17.90
CA LEU A 141 -6.06 -3.32 16.98
C LEU A 141 -4.64 -2.89 17.29
N GLY A 142 -4.23 -2.89 18.56
CA GLY A 142 -2.82 -2.72 18.94
C GLY A 142 -1.92 -3.82 18.36
N LEU A 143 -2.31 -5.08 18.52
CA LEU A 143 -1.61 -6.22 17.90
C LEU A 143 -1.60 -6.12 16.38
N TRP A 144 -2.72 -5.73 15.77
CA TRP A 144 -2.81 -5.54 14.33
C TRP A 144 -1.85 -4.44 13.86
N GLY A 145 -1.75 -3.34 14.61
CA GLY A 145 -0.75 -2.30 14.43
C GLY A 145 0.68 -2.85 14.40
N ILE A 146 1.04 -3.75 15.33
CA ILE A 146 2.36 -4.41 15.36
C ILE A 146 2.60 -5.20 14.05
N ILE A 147 1.62 -5.99 13.60
CA ILE A 147 1.76 -6.79 12.38
C ILE A 147 1.90 -5.89 11.14
N TRP A 148 1.18 -4.76 11.10
CA TRP A 148 1.32 -3.74 10.06
C TRP A 148 2.70 -3.08 10.07
N GLY A 149 3.17 -2.63 11.23
CA GLY A 149 4.49 -2.01 11.38
C GLY A 149 5.62 -2.98 11.02
N TYR A 150 5.45 -4.26 11.34
CA TYR A 150 6.35 -5.34 10.91
C TYR A 150 6.43 -5.43 9.37
N HIS A 151 5.28 -5.52 8.70
CA HIS A 151 5.23 -5.56 7.23
C HIS A 151 5.93 -4.36 6.59
N TYR A 152 5.57 -3.14 6.99
CA TYR A 152 6.12 -1.93 6.40
C TYR A 152 7.61 -1.75 6.70
N SER A 153 8.07 -2.09 7.91
CA SER A 153 9.49 -1.96 8.26
C SER A 153 10.38 -2.83 7.38
N PHE A 154 9.96 -4.07 7.11
CA PHE A 154 10.68 -4.95 6.17
C PHE A 154 10.59 -4.45 4.72
N THR A 155 9.41 -4.07 4.25
CA THR A 155 9.22 -3.52 2.89
C THR A 155 10.12 -2.30 2.64
N LEU A 156 10.14 -1.34 3.57
CA LEU A 156 11.00 -0.16 3.50
C LEU A 156 12.49 -0.54 3.62
N GLY A 157 12.82 -1.51 4.48
CA GLY A 157 14.17 -2.03 4.64
C GLY A 157 14.72 -2.70 3.38
N LEU A 158 13.87 -3.21 2.49
CA LEU A 158 14.27 -3.78 1.21
C LEU A 158 14.55 -2.72 0.13
N ILE A 159 13.96 -1.52 0.21
CA ILE A 159 14.12 -0.46 -0.79
C ILE A 159 15.59 -0.16 -1.11
N PRO A 160 16.51 0.03 -0.15
CA PRO A 160 17.92 0.30 -0.47
C PRO A 160 18.68 -0.92 -1.01
N THR A 161 18.15 -2.13 -0.86
CA THR A 161 18.84 -3.39 -1.25
C THR A 161 18.76 -3.66 -2.76
N ARG A 162 19.56 -4.60 -3.28
CA ARG A 162 19.50 -5.05 -4.69
C ARG A 162 18.41 -6.10 -4.94
N GLN A 163 17.22 -5.88 -4.38
CA GLN A 163 16.13 -6.83 -4.49
C GLN A 163 15.67 -7.02 -5.96
N PRO A 164 15.71 -8.24 -6.52
CA PRO A 164 15.42 -8.48 -7.94
C PRO A 164 14.04 -7.99 -8.39
N ASP A 165 13.03 -8.10 -7.51
CA ASP A 165 11.65 -7.69 -7.77
C ASP A 165 11.53 -6.21 -8.19
N PHE A 166 12.34 -5.34 -7.59
CA PHE A 166 12.36 -3.93 -7.96
C PHE A 166 13.16 -3.68 -9.24
N LEU A 167 14.28 -4.39 -9.38
CA LEU A 167 15.28 -4.13 -10.42
C LEU A 167 14.82 -4.59 -11.80
N ILE A 168 14.07 -5.69 -11.89
CA ILE A 168 13.56 -6.23 -13.15
C ILE A 168 12.67 -5.23 -13.92
N TYR A 169 11.92 -4.38 -13.20
CA TYR A 169 11.13 -3.31 -13.81
C TYR A 169 11.83 -1.95 -13.79
N GLY A 170 12.77 -1.75 -12.88
CA GLY A 170 13.45 -0.50 -12.63
C GLY A 170 12.91 0.17 -11.36
N ARG A 171 13.82 0.63 -10.49
CA ARG A 171 13.49 1.12 -9.14
C ARG A 171 12.42 2.21 -9.13
N ILE A 172 12.54 3.22 -9.98
CA ILE A 172 11.60 4.36 -10.00
C ILE A 172 10.19 3.88 -10.33
N PHE A 173 10.05 3.04 -11.36
CA PHE A 173 8.75 2.47 -11.74
C PHE A 173 8.17 1.58 -10.65
N SER A 174 8.97 0.67 -10.11
CA SER A 174 8.55 -0.24 -9.05
C SER A 174 8.09 0.52 -7.79
N ILE A 175 8.88 1.49 -7.32
CA ILE A 175 8.54 2.30 -6.15
C ILE A 175 7.28 3.14 -6.41
N THR A 176 7.12 3.71 -7.60
CA THR A 176 5.91 4.47 -7.96
C THR A 176 4.65 3.59 -7.84
N LEU A 177 4.68 2.37 -8.37
CA LEU A 177 3.56 1.44 -8.25
C LEU A 177 3.32 0.96 -6.81
N ILE A 178 4.39 0.73 -6.03
CA ILE A 178 4.27 0.35 -4.62
C ILE A 178 3.61 1.45 -3.81
N LEU A 179 4.04 2.70 -3.98
CA LEU A 179 3.47 3.86 -3.28
C LEU A 179 2.00 4.05 -3.65
N LEU A 180 1.68 3.97 -4.95
CA LEU A 180 0.31 4.13 -5.42
C LEU A 180 -0.60 3.00 -4.95
N GLY A 181 -0.13 1.75 -5.02
CA GLY A 181 -0.86 0.58 -4.54
C GLY A 181 -1.13 0.66 -3.03
N ASN A 182 -0.14 1.07 -2.22
CA ASN A 182 -0.33 1.26 -0.79
C ASN A 182 -1.30 2.41 -0.48
N ALA A 183 -1.22 3.53 -1.20
CA ALA A 183 -2.15 4.63 -1.02
C ALA A 183 -3.61 4.21 -1.31
N PHE A 184 -3.84 3.42 -2.37
CA PHE A 184 -5.15 2.85 -2.67
C PHE A 184 -5.60 1.82 -1.63
N LEU A 185 -4.70 0.94 -1.17
CA LEU A 185 -5.01 -0.04 -0.14
C LEU A 185 -5.45 0.66 1.15
N ILE A 186 -4.65 1.61 1.66
CA ILE A 186 -4.94 2.35 2.89
C ILE A 186 -6.26 3.12 2.74
N GLY A 187 -6.45 3.83 1.63
CA GLY A 187 -7.70 4.54 1.35
C GLY A 187 -8.93 3.63 1.32
N THR A 188 -8.80 2.44 0.72
CA THR A 188 -9.86 1.43 0.69
C THR A 188 -10.16 0.89 2.08
N LEU A 189 -9.14 0.61 2.90
CA LEU A 189 -9.32 0.11 4.26
C LEU A 189 -9.99 1.14 5.18
N ILE A 190 -9.58 2.41 5.10
CA ILE A 190 -10.26 3.51 5.83
C ILE A 190 -11.71 3.60 5.36
N TRP A 191 -11.96 3.58 4.05
CA TRP A 191 -13.32 3.64 3.53
C TRP A 191 -14.17 2.44 3.98
N LEU A 192 -13.63 1.22 3.98
CA LEU A 192 -14.34 0.03 4.42
C LEU A 192 -14.70 0.08 5.91
N ALA A 193 -13.79 0.60 6.74
CA ALA A 193 -13.97 0.71 8.19
C ALA A 193 -15.03 1.75 8.58
N PHE A 194 -15.04 2.92 7.92
CA PHE A 194 -15.86 4.05 8.35
C PHE A 194 -17.03 4.38 7.42
N ARG A 195 -16.96 3.95 6.15
CA ARG A 195 -17.96 4.17 5.10
C ARG A 195 -18.51 5.61 5.06
N PRO A 196 -17.65 6.65 4.98
CA PRO A 196 -18.08 8.05 5.08
C PRO A 196 -18.95 8.54 3.90
N SER A 197 -19.00 7.76 2.81
CA SER A 197 -19.81 8.02 1.62
C SER A 197 -20.05 6.70 0.87
N THR A 198 -20.91 6.72 -0.14
CA THR A 198 -21.07 5.55 -1.04
C THR A 198 -19.77 5.27 -1.81
N TRP A 199 -19.56 4.02 -2.24
CA TRP A 199 -18.35 3.65 -2.98
C TRP A 199 -18.20 4.43 -4.29
N GLY A 200 -19.32 4.61 -5.02
CA GLY A 200 -19.33 5.40 -6.26
C GLY A 200 -18.91 6.85 -6.02
N GLN A 201 -19.41 7.48 -4.95
CA GLN A 201 -19.00 8.84 -4.58
C GLN A 201 -17.52 8.91 -4.18
N ALA A 202 -17.00 7.92 -3.44
CA ALA A 202 -15.58 7.87 -3.10
C ALA A 202 -14.69 7.80 -4.35
N LEU A 203 -15.07 6.98 -5.34
CA LEU A 203 -14.37 6.89 -6.62
C LEU A 203 -14.47 8.18 -7.44
N LEU A 204 -15.65 8.81 -7.50
CA LEU A 204 -15.83 10.09 -8.18
C LEU A 204 -14.99 11.20 -7.54
N ASN A 205 -14.96 11.27 -6.21
CA ASN A 205 -14.14 12.24 -5.48
C ASN A 205 -12.66 12.02 -5.77
N LEU A 206 -12.16 10.79 -5.65
CA LEU A 206 -10.77 10.45 -6.01
C LEU A 206 -10.46 10.82 -7.48
N GLY A 207 -11.35 10.48 -8.42
CA GLY A 207 -11.20 10.84 -9.84
C GLY A 207 -11.18 12.36 -10.06
N SER A 208 -12.01 13.10 -9.33
CA SER A 208 -12.02 14.57 -9.40
C SER A 208 -10.72 15.18 -8.88
N GLU A 209 -10.12 14.60 -7.83
CA GLU A 209 -8.80 15.03 -7.33
C GLU A 209 -7.71 14.78 -8.36
N TRP A 210 -7.76 13.64 -9.07
CA TRP A 210 -6.85 13.38 -10.17
C TRP A 210 -7.01 14.43 -11.27
N VAL A 211 -8.22 14.62 -11.79
CA VAL A 211 -8.49 15.62 -12.84
C VAL A 211 -8.02 17.02 -12.41
N TRP A 212 -8.27 17.40 -11.16
CA TRP A 212 -7.85 18.70 -10.63
C TRP A 212 -6.33 18.86 -10.57
N VAL A 213 -5.59 17.86 -10.07
CA VAL A 213 -4.12 17.93 -10.02
C VAL A 213 -3.52 17.98 -11.42
N TYR A 214 -3.96 17.11 -12.34
CA TYR A 214 -3.43 17.09 -13.70
C TYR A 214 -3.76 18.38 -14.45
N SER A 215 -5.00 18.89 -14.35
CA SER A 215 -5.38 20.16 -14.99
C SER A 215 -4.62 21.36 -14.41
N SER A 216 -4.35 21.38 -13.10
CA SER A 216 -3.55 22.41 -12.46
C SER A 216 -2.11 22.43 -13.00
N ILE A 217 -1.49 21.26 -13.17
CA ILE A 217 -0.15 21.15 -13.75
C ILE A 217 -0.15 21.60 -15.22
N MET A 218 -1.13 21.16 -16.01
CA MET A 218 -1.24 21.58 -17.42
C MET A 218 -1.46 23.09 -17.54
N HIS A 219 -2.30 23.68 -16.68
CA HIS A 219 -2.52 25.11 -16.65
C HIS A 219 -1.22 25.86 -16.32
N TRP A 220 -0.48 25.42 -15.29
CA TRP A 220 0.81 26.00 -14.94
C TRP A 220 1.84 25.91 -16.08
N LEU A 221 1.96 24.74 -16.72
CA LEU A 221 2.85 24.54 -17.87
C LEU A 221 2.46 25.43 -19.05
N SER A 222 1.17 25.54 -19.35
CA SER A 222 0.69 26.42 -20.42
C SER A 222 1.03 27.88 -20.13
N GLY A 223 0.83 28.34 -18.89
CA GLY A 223 1.20 29.70 -18.47
C GLY A 223 2.71 29.94 -18.54
N LEU A 224 3.54 28.95 -18.23
CA LEU A 224 5.00 29.03 -18.40
C LEU A 224 5.37 29.17 -19.87
N LEU A 225 4.84 28.32 -20.74
CA LEU A 225 5.12 28.35 -22.18
C LEU A 225 4.71 29.69 -22.80
N LEU A 226 3.51 30.18 -22.47
CA LEU A 226 3.01 31.47 -22.97
C LEU A 226 3.90 32.65 -22.54
N ARG A 227 4.58 32.59 -21.38
CA ARG A 227 5.53 33.64 -20.95
C ARG A 227 6.80 33.70 -21.79
N TYR A 228 7.20 32.59 -22.40
CA TYR A 228 8.44 32.48 -23.18
C TYR A 228 8.22 32.45 -24.69
N LEU A 229 6.96 32.44 -25.15
CA LEU A 229 6.67 32.63 -26.57
C LEU A 229 6.97 34.09 -26.95
N PRO A 230 7.70 34.32 -28.07
CA PRO A 230 7.92 35.66 -28.57
C PRO A 230 6.57 36.31 -28.81
N HIS A 231 6.35 37.47 -28.20
CA HIS A 231 5.15 38.26 -28.48
C HIS A 231 5.32 38.73 -29.92
N SER A 232 4.53 38.17 -30.84
CA SER A 232 4.45 38.68 -32.20
C SER A 232 4.00 40.14 -32.11
N ALA A 233 4.92 41.06 -32.44
CA ALA A 233 4.66 42.49 -32.56
C ALA A 233 3.72 42.78 -33.73
#